data_AF-A0A921ZC52-F1
#
_entry.id   AF-A0A921ZC52-F1
#
_cell.length_a   1.000
_cell.length_b   1.000
_cell.length_c   1.000
_cell.angle_alpha   90.00
_cell.angle_beta   90.00
_cell.angle_gamma   90.00
#
_symmetry.space_group_name_H-M   'P 1'
#
loop_
_entity.id
_entity.type
_entity.pdbx_description
1 polymer ?
#
loop_
_entity_poly.entity_id
_entity_poly.type
_entity_poly.pdbx_seq_one_letter_code
_entity_poly.pdbx_strand_id
1 'polypeptide(L)'
;MLSTTVDARLRGDESSCNQLSQYRALRSGRSPRSISDDVEIIDKSVLKSTGKNGQMNHFNPNDDVEFTSYDGVKSARQLLGDSQCPLLGGAVFSQWGAISAGHLIAGVAAGAQPQQVPVLELAKGSVLNYNNVQQTVTSLFPATLSGDLAEAVLIQGTDRGSSAISIGTAGNWNSTQPPRHYMLHSRTNVEMTDPEIRGDIDGFVLGSAVPSALGTFSTMRLSQYLDMFYSARNGVFNPVLRACNRRDLIQQYITSTNLASETFAFAAALDTNMPLRGTIIGGLEQLVNSAVNNFQSYTSNNLNDMSCVTTEAVSVDFRLRTNLYIVLDSMWEYNAVYPAISYLVDAIEVGKYGSSITVLNAFNGNAVVNTTFSPAEFHSNYTLAAHQNMLTGVNLLTTLTNIRVMMQARLGDESLVNYVGGNSTVVLFLLNSGPVQNNEQVFEQARLLNETVPDLRLIFATSTNQFDNLWNLVRDMHNDIRQVALSPGGINVEIAMSGIVERIQSGEV
;
A
#
# COMPACT_ATOMS: atom_id res chain seq x y z
N MET A 1 13.12 -13.63 -0.82
CA MET A 1 12.92 -12.21 -1.12
C MET A 1 11.42 -11.97 -1.07
N LEU A 2 10.96 -10.88 -0.45
CA LEU A 2 9.61 -10.36 -0.68
C LEU A 2 9.61 -9.80 -2.12
N SER A 3 9.69 -10.70 -3.10
CA SER A 3 9.95 -10.37 -4.50
C SER A 3 8.77 -9.59 -5.05
N THR A 4 9.06 -8.56 -5.85
CA THR A 4 8.08 -8.14 -6.85
C THR A 4 7.86 -9.28 -7.81
N THR A 5 6.61 -9.44 -8.23
CA THR A 5 6.21 -10.47 -9.18
C THR A 5 5.27 -9.83 -10.17
N VAL A 6 5.51 -10.08 -11.46
CA VAL A 6 4.62 -9.64 -12.52
C VAL A 6 3.66 -10.77 -12.85
N ASP A 7 2.37 -10.58 -12.53
CA ASP A 7 1.31 -11.51 -12.92
C ASP A 7 0.70 -11.06 -14.27
N ALA A 8 1.01 -11.83 -15.30
CA ALA A 8 0.54 -11.61 -16.67
C ALA A 8 -0.76 -12.36 -17.00
N ARG A 9 -1.43 -12.97 -16.01
CA ARG A 9 -2.67 -13.72 -16.25
C ARG A 9 -3.81 -12.82 -16.70
N LEU A 10 -4.52 -13.24 -17.75
CA LEU A 10 -5.73 -12.58 -18.23
C LEU A 10 -6.84 -12.63 -17.19
N ARG A 11 -7.36 -11.47 -16.81
CA ARG A 11 -8.40 -11.34 -15.78
C ARG A 11 -9.83 -11.22 -16.34
N GLY A 12 -9.95 -11.04 -17.65
CA GLY A 12 -11.25 -10.87 -18.32
C GLY A 12 -11.92 -9.51 -18.09
N ASP A 13 -11.31 -8.61 -17.32
CA ASP A 13 -11.75 -7.23 -17.08
C ASP A 13 -10.88 -6.18 -17.82
N GLU A 14 -10.04 -6.63 -18.75
CA GLU A 14 -8.91 -5.87 -19.31
C GLU A 14 -9.22 -5.03 -20.55
N SER A 15 -10.47 -4.62 -20.74
CA SER A 15 -10.90 -3.85 -21.92
C SER A 15 -10.24 -2.46 -22.06
N SER A 16 -9.37 -2.05 -21.13
CA SER A 16 -9.03 -0.64 -20.92
C SER A 16 -7.71 -0.41 -20.16
N CYS A 17 -6.59 -0.57 -20.85
CA CYS A 17 -5.25 -0.20 -20.34
C CYS A 17 -4.85 1.25 -20.61
N ASN A 18 -5.63 2.01 -21.40
CA ASN A 18 -5.32 3.40 -21.76
C ASN A 18 -6.29 4.40 -21.09
N GLN A 19 -5.68 5.47 -20.56
CA GLN A 19 -6.12 6.44 -19.55
C GLN A 19 -7.40 7.27 -19.79
N LEU A 20 -8.36 6.84 -20.62
CA LEU A 20 -9.59 7.64 -20.90
C LEU A 20 -10.91 6.93 -20.60
N SER A 21 -10.89 5.69 -20.13
CA SER A 21 -12.10 4.87 -19.86
C SER A 21 -12.49 4.75 -18.39
N GLN A 22 -11.82 5.45 -17.46
CA GLN A 22 -12.28 5.56 -16.07
C GLN A 22 -13.73 6.08 -15.99
N TYR A 23 -14.19 6.84 -17.01
CA TYR A 23 -15.57 7.31 -17.15
C TYR A 23 -16.56 6.29 -17.76
N ARG A 24 -16.10 5.18 -18.36
CA ARG A 24 -16.97 4.14 -18.99
C ARG A 24 -17.02 2.82 -18.24
N ALA A 25 -16.03 2.49 -17.41
CA ALA A 25 -16.07 1.31 -16.52
C ALA A 25 -17.25 1.36 -15.52
N LEU A 26 -17.83 2.54 -15.32
CA LEU A 26 -19.08 2.79 -14.59
C LEU A 26 -20.32 2.05 -15.13
N ARG A 27 -20.25 1.35 -16.28
CA ARG A 27 -21.42 0.69 -16.91
C ARG A 27 -21.31 -0.82 -17.08
N SER A 28 -20.15 -1.45 -16.85
CA SER A 28 -20.04 -2.91 -16.91
C SER A 28 -20.09 -3.50 -15.51
N GLY A 29 -21.20 -4.17 -15.18
CA GLY A 29 -21.34 -4.94 -13.95
C GLY A 29 -20.18 -5.92 -13.79
N ARG A 30 -19.54 -5.90 -12.61
CA ARG A 30 -18.43 -6.78 -12.24
C ARG A 30 -18.88 -8.24 -12.36
N SER A 31 -18.07 -9.07 -13.02
CA SER A 31 -18.14 -10.52 -12.84
C SER A 31 -17.64 -10.86 -11.44
N PRO A 32 -18.26 -11.80 -10.70
CA PRO A 32 -17.91 -12.05 -9.32
C PRO A 32 -16.56 -12.77 -9.24
N ARG A 33 -15.56 -12.13 -8.62
CA ARG A 33 -14.46 -12.87 -7.98
C ARG A 33 -14.98 -13.46 -6.68
N SER A 34 -14.39 -14.57 -6.25
CA SER A 34 -14.65 -15.14 -4.93
C SER A 34 -14.47 -14.08 -3.85
N ILE A 35 -15.43 -14.01 -2.93
CA ILE A 35 -15.55 -13.02 -1.85
C ILE A 35 -14.36 -13.09 -0.86
N SER A 36 -13.53 -14.15 -0.95
CA SER A 36 -12.33 -14.36 -0.13
C SER A 36 -11.09 -13.58 -0.55
N ASP A 37 -11.04 -13.04 -1.78
CA ASP A 37 -9.78 -12.60 -2.40
C ASP A 37 -9.65 -11.06 -2.46
N ASP A 38 -10.48 -10.35 -1.70
CA ASP A 38 -10.53 -8.87 -1.70
C ASP A 38 -9.29 -8.21 -1.05
N VAL A 39 -8.50 -9.00 -0.31
CA VAL A 39 -7.21 -8.59 0.28
C VAL A 39 -6.18 -9.64 -0.11
N GLU A 40 -5.16 -9.25 -0.88
CA GLU A 40 -4.03 -10.12 -1.18
C GLU A 40 -3.14 -10.25 0.06
N ILE A 41 -3.55 -11.12 0.98
CA ILE A 41 -2.66 -11.67 1.99
C ILE A 41 -1.88 -12.76 1.27
N ILE A 42 -0.58 -12.53 1.07
CA ILE A 42 0.32 -13.50 0.43
C ILE A 42 0.18 -14.83 1.18
N ASP A 43 -0.39 -15.84 0.51
CA ASP A 43 -0.49 -17.17 1.08
C ASP A 43 0.92 -17.75 1.26
N LYS A 44 1.23 -18.15 2.50
CA LYS A 44 2.50 -18.77 2.86
C LYS A 44 2.74 -20.08 2.10
N SER A 45 1.68 -20.72 1.59
CA SER A 45 1.79 -21.91 0.74
C SER A 45 2.33 -21.57 -0.66
N VAL A 46 1.88 -20.45 -1.23
CA VAL A 46 2.33 -19.91 -2.53
C VAL A 46 3.76 -19.36 -2.45
N LEU A 47 4.17 -18.80 -1.31
CA LEU A 47 5.57 -18.42 -1.03
C LEU A 47 6.56 -19.60 -1.07
N LYS A 48 6.08 -20.84 -0.90
CA LYS A 48 6.93 -22.04 -0.97
C LYS A 48 7.03 -22.63 -2.38
N SER A 49 6.04 -22.39 -3.23
CA SER A 49 6.02 -22.84 -4.63
C SER A 49 6.56 -21.79 -5.61
N THR A 50 6.66 -20.52 -5.21
CA THR A 50 7.20 -19.44 -6.02
C THR A 50 8.69 -19.62 -6.28
N GLY A 51 9.06 -19.67 -7.56
CA GLY A 51 10.46 -19.62 -8.00
C GLY A 51 11.12 -18.35 -7.47
N LYS A 52 12.28 -18.49 -6.84
CA LYS A 52 12.96 -17.42 -6.07
C LYS A 52 13.58 -16.30 -6.93
N ASN A 53 13.23 -16.17 -8.21
CA ASN A 53 14.08 -15.51 -9.21
C ASN A 53 13.37 -14.46 -10.08
N GLY A 54 12.42 -13.66 -9.56
CA GLY A 54 11.91 -12.47 -10.28
C GLY A 54 11.19 -12.71 -11.62
N GLN A 55 11.18 -13.94 -12.13
CA GLN A 55 10.58 -14.27 -13.42
C GLN A 55 9.08 -14.00 -13.38
N MET A 56 8.53 -13.43 -14.45
CA MET A 56 7.10 -13.56 -14.75
C MET A 56 6.73 -15.04 -14.57
N ASN A 57 5.68 -15.32 -13.80
CA ASN A 57 5.15 -16.67 -13.66
C ASN A 57 4.82 -17.20 -15.06
N HIS A 58 5.72 -17.98 -15.65
CA HIS A 58 5.43 -18.70 -16.88
C HIS A 58 4.48 -19.83 -16.51
N PHE A 59 3.26 -19.70 -17.03
CA PHE A 59 2.19 -20.69 -17.12
C PHE A 59 2.55 -22.09 -16.58
N ASN A 60 2.07 -22.42 -15.37
CA ASN A 60 1.93 -23.81 -14.95
C ASN A 60 0.51 -24.28 -15.33
N PRO A 61 0.35 -25.13 -16.35
CA PRO A 61 -0.96 -25.58 -16.82
C PRO A 61 -1.79 -26.31 -15.74
N ASN A 62 -1.15 -26.79 -14.68
CA ASN A 62 -1.79 -27.56 -13.62
C ASN A 62 -2.40 -26.70 -12.50
N ASP A 63 -2.08 -25.40 -12.44
CA ASP A 63 -2.56 -24.51 -11.38
C ASP A 63 -3.91 -23.83 -11.74
N ASP A 64 -4.36 -23.89 -13.00
CA ASP A 64 -5.60 -23.26 -13.51
C ASP A 64 -6.65 -24.31 -13.93
N VAL A 65 -7.06 -25.19 -13.02
CA VAL A 65 -8.05 -26.25 -13.30
C VAL A 65 -9.35 -26.01 -12.51
N GLU A 66 -10.22 -25.13 -13.02
CA GLU A 66 -11.51 -24.78 -12.38
C GLU A 66 -12.73 -24.88 -13.29
N PHE A 67 -12.82 -25.90 -14.15
CA PHE A 67 -14.14 -26.32 -14.64
C PHE A 67 -14.30 -27.82 -14.46
N THR A 68 -15.22 -28.18 -13.57
CA THR A 68 -15.84 -29.51 -13.57
C THR A 68 -16.89 -29.52 -14.67
N SER A 69 -16.63 -30.28 -15.75
CA SER A 69 -17.73 -30.70 -16.63
C SER A 69 -18.72 -31.54 -15.83
N TYR A 70 -19.94 -31.72 -16.35
CA TYR A 70 -20.99 -32.57 -15.76
C TYR A 70 -20.53 -34.03 -15.52
N ASP A 71 -19.38 -34.43 -16.07
CA ASP A 71 -18.80 -35.77 -16.00
C ASP A 71 -17.56 -35.86 -15.08
N GLY A 72 -17.26 -34.81 -14.29
CA GLY A 72 -16.16 -34.82 -13.32
C GLY A 72 -14.75 -34.79 -13.93
N VAL A 73 -14.63 -34.67 -15.25
CA VAL A 73 -13.35 -34.55 -15.94
C VAL A 73 -12.86 -33.10 -15.82
N LYS A 74 -11.71 -32.93 -15.18
CA LYS A 74 -10.95 -31.69 -15.12
C LYS A 74 -10.48 -31.29 -16.53
N SER A 75 -11.11 -30.28 -17.14
CA SER A 75 -10.63 -29.69 -18.39
C SER A 75 -9.80 -28.44 -18.09
N ALA A 76 -8.60 -28.34 -18.69
CA ALA A 76 -7.73 -27.17 -18.57
C ALA A 76 -8.48 -25.88 -18.95
N ARG A 77 -8.30 -24.82 -18.16
CA ARG A 77 -8.76 -23.47 -18.55
C ARG A 77 -8.10 -23.13 -19.89
N GLN A 78 -8.93 -22.85 -20.88
CA GLN A 78 -8.47 -22.49 -22.23
C GLN A 78 -7.58 -21.25 -22.11
N LEU A 79 -6.33 -21.34 -22.60
CA LEU A 79 -5.38 -20.22 -22.70
C LEU A 79 -6.06 -19.07 -23.44
N LEU A 80 -6.56 -18.07 -22.71
CA LEU A 80 -7.24 -16.91 -23.29
C LEU A 80 -6.23 -15.87 -23.84
N GLY A 81 -4.92 -16.05 -23.63
CA GLY A 81 -3.84 -15.11 -23.96
C GLY A 81 -3.14 -14.51 -22.72
N ASP A 82 -2.33 -13.47 -22.93
CA ASP A 82 -1.63 -12.73 -21.86
C ASP A 82 -2.27 -11.37 -21.58
N SER A 83 -2.20 -10.94 -20.33
CA SER A 83 -2.73 -9.65 -19.87
C SER A 83 -2.06 -8.47 -20.60
N GLN A 84 -2.86 -7.46 -20.96
CA GLN A 84 -2.32 -6.19 -21.48
C GLN A 84 -1.87 -5.23 -20.37
N CYS A 85 -2.33 -5.45 -19.13
CA CYS A 85 -1.99 -4.67 -17.95
C CYS A 85 -1.63 -5.61 -16.80
N PRO A 86 -0.42 -6.21 -16.81
CA PRO A 86 -0.05 -7.16 -15.80
C PRO A 86 -0.01 -6.50 -14.42
N LEU A 87 -0.31 -7.30 -13.39
CA LEU A 87 -0.27 -6.84 -12.01
C LEU A 87 1.14 -6.95 -11.45
N LEU A 88 1.60 -5.90 -10.77
CA LEU A 88 2.84 -5.93 -10.00
C LEU A 88 2.52 -6.22 -8.53
N GLY A 89 2.87 -7.41 -8.07
CA GLY A 89 2.88 -7.78 -6.66
C GLY A 89 4.06 -7.16 -5.91
N GLY A 90 3.94 -7.03 -4.59
CA GLY A 90 5.03 -6.49 -3.74
C GLY A 90 5.21 -4.97 -3.79
N ALA A 91 4.38 -4.27 -4.57
CA ALA A 91 4.30 -2.82 -4.58
C ALA A 91 3.48 -2.30 -3.39
N VAL A 92 3.94 -1.22 -2.77
CA VAL A 92 3.28 -0.54 -1.66
C VAL A 92 2.98 0.90 -2.06
N PHE A 93 1.81 1.39 -1.69
CA PHE A 93 1.42 2.77 -1.94
C PHE A 93 2.18 3.73 -1.02
N SER A 94 2.66 4.83 -1.58
CA SER A 94 3.09 6.00 -0.82
C SER A 94 2.70 7.28 -1.56
N GLN A 95 2.63 8.39 -0.83
CA GLN A 95 2.38 9.72 -1.42
C GLN A 95 3.49 10.20 -2.37
N TRP A 96 4.67 9.56 -2.34
CA TRP A 96 5.81 9.85 -3.22
C TRP A 96 5.96 8.81 -4.34
N GLY A 97 4.90 8.07 -4.65
CA GLY A 97 4.87 7.03 -5.66
C GLY A 97 4.83 5.61 -5.08
N ALA A 98 4.42 4.66 -5.92
CA ALA A 98 4.43 3.24 -5.55
C ALA A 98 5.89 2.75 -5.39
N ILE A 99 6.15 1.90 -4.39
CA ILE A 99 7.49 1.42 -4.07
C ILE A 99 7.48 -0.10 -3.95
N SER A 100 8.51 -0.77 -4.47
CA SER A 100 8.76 -2.17 -4.17
C SER A 100 9.30 -2.33 -2.75
N ALA A 101 8.49 -2.90 -1.86
CA ALA A 101 8.89 -3.11 -0.47
C ALA A 101 10.02 -4.14 -0.33
N GLY A 102 10.09 -5.09 -1.28
CA GLY A 102 11.14 -6.10 -1.35
C GLY A 102 12.52 -5.50 -1.48
N HIS A 103 12.72 -4.71 -2.53
CA HIS A 103 13.97 -4.01 -2.84
C HIS A 103 14.40 -3.06 -1.73
N LEU A 104 13.44 -2.30 -1.20
CA LEU A 104 13.66 -1.41 -0.05
C LEU A 104 14.22 -2.16 1.17
N ILE A 105 13.56 -3.24 1.59
CA ILE A 105 13.97 -4.01 2.77
C ILE A 105 15.28 -4.76 2.51
N ALA A 106 15.48 -5.27 1.30
CA ALA A 106 16.70 -5.94 0.90
C ALA A 106 17.91 -5.00 0.95
N GLY A 107 17.78 -3.77 0.44
CA GLY A 107 18.82 -2.74 0.53
C GLY A 107 19.16 -2.36 1.97
N VAL A 108 18.15 -2.15 2.82
CA VAL A 108 18.35 -1.89 4.25
C VAL A 108 19.09 -3.04 4.94
N ALA A 109 18.71 -4.28 4.64
CA ALA A 109 19.37 -5.46 5.20
C ALA A 109 20.82 -5.61 4.71
N ALA A 110 21.07 -5.39 3.43
CA ALA A 110 22.41 -5.42 2.83
C ALA A 110 23.32 -4.33 3.40
N GLY A 111 22.77 -3.15 3.70
CA GLY A 111 23.49 -2.06 4.37
C GLY A 111 23.72 -2.27 5.87
N ALA A 112 22.81 -2.97 6.55
CA ALA A 112 22.97 -3.32 7.96
C ALA A 112 24.10 -4.33 8.21
N GLN A 113 24.34 -5.22 7.23
CA GLN A 113 25.43 -6.19 7.25
C GLN A 113 26.17 -6.17 5.90
N PRO A 114 27.02 -5.17 5.66
CA PRO A 114 27.72 -5.03 4.38
C PRO A 114 28.65 -6.21 4.16
N GLN A 115 28.59 -6.79 2.96
CA GLN A 115 29.43 -7.91 2.54
C GLN A 115 30.06 -7.60 1.18
N GLN A 116 31.29 -8.06 0.99
CA GLN A 116 31.93 -8.11 -0.32
C GLN A 116 32.11 -9.57 -0.69
N VAL A 117 31.49 -9.98 -1.80
CA VAL A 117 31.47 -11.38 -2.22
C VAL A 117 32.30 -11.53 -3.49
N PRO A 118 33.25 -12.48 -3.56
CA PRO A 118 33.99 -12.77 -4.78
C PRO A 118 33.05 -13.20 -5.92
N VAL A 119 33.23 -12.63 -7.12
CA VAL A 119 32.38 -12.93 -8.30
C VAL A 119 32.44 -14.41 -8.67
N LEU A 120 33.61 -15.05 -8.50
CA LEU A 120 33.78 -16.48 -8.75
C LEU A 120 32.93 -17.37 -7.83
N GLU A 121 32.65 -16.92 -6.60
CA GLU A 121 31.76 -17.60 -5.67
C GLU A 121 30.31 -17.47 -6.12
N LEU A 122 29.91 -16.28 -6.60
CA LEU A 122 28.58 -16.03 -7.18
C LEU A 122 28.36 -16.85 -8.46
N ALA A 123 29.39 -17.03 -9.28
CA ALA A 123 29.37 -17.87 -10.48
C ALA A 123 29.34 -19.38 -10.18
N LYS A 124 29.41 -19.79 -8.90
CA LYS A 124 29.40 -21.20 -8.45
C LYS A 124 30.42 -22.09 -9.16
N GLY A 125 31.59 -21.54 -9.46
CA GLY A 125 32.67 -22.24 -10.17
C GLY A 125 32.51 -22.32 -11.69
N SER A 126 31.49 -21.67 -12.26
CA SER A 126 31.36 -21.50 -13.71
C SER A 126 32.46 -20.59 -14.27
N VAL A 127 32.90 -20.86 -15.50
CA VAL A 127 33.89 -20.04 -16.19
C VAL A 127 33.23 -18.72 -16.64
N LEU A 128 33.80 -17.60 -16.22
CA LEU A 128 33.39 -16.28 -16.69
C LEU A 128 33.98 -16.01 -18.08
N ASN A 129 33.12 -15.72 -19.06
CA ASN A 129 33.53 -15.46 -20.44
C ASN A 129 33.80 -13.96 -20.72
N TYR A 130 33.90 -13.16 -19.67
CA TYR A 130 33.99 -11.70 -19.76
C TYR A 130 35.33 -11.20 -19.23
N ASN A 131 35.98 -10.33 -20.00
CA ASN A 131 37.23 -9.67 -19.60
C ASN A 131 36.95 -8.47 -18.69
N ASN A 132 37.95 -8.06 -17.90
CA ASN A 132 37.91 -6.87 -17.04
C ASN A 132 36.79 -6.85 -15.97
N VAL A 133 36.25 -8.02 -15.60
CA VAL A 133 35.28 -8.15 -14.51
C VAL A 133 35.97 -7.89 -13.17
N GLN A 134 35.35 -7.08 -12.32
CA GLN A 134 35.83 -6.85 -10.96
C GLN A 134 35.85 -8.16 -10.15
N GLN A 135 36.75 -8.26 -9.17
CA GLN A 135 36.93 -9.51 -8.42
C GLN A 135 35.82 -9.75 -7.39
N THR A 136 35.21 -8.68 -6.88
CA THR A 136 34.22 -8.72 -5.81
C THR A 136 33.05 -7.79 -6.13
N VAL A 137 31.88 -8.13 -5.61
CA VAL A 137 30.66 -7.30 -5.66
C VAL A 137 30.24 -6.95 -4.24
N THR A 138 29.84 -5.70 -4.01
CA THR A 138 29.37 -5.21 -2.72
C THR A 138 27.88 -5.46 -2.57
N SER A 139 27.44 -6.18 -1.52
CA SER A 139 26.07 -6.71 -1.37
C SER A 139 24.93 -5.70 -1.52
N LEU A 140 25.17 -4.42 -1.22
CA LEU A 140 24.17 -3.36 -1.36
C LEU A 140 23.73 -3.13 -2.82
N PHE A 141 24.66 -3.20 -3.77
CA PHE A 141 24.39 -2.99 -5.19
C PHE A 141 23.46 -4.07 -5.78
N PRO A 142 23.79 -5.38 -5.72
CA PRO A 142 22.93 -6.42 -6.27
C PRO A 142 21.65 -6.67 -5.46
N ALA A 143 21.59 -6.24 -4.20
CA ALA A 143 20.35 -6.28 -3.42
C ALA A 143 19.35 -5.18 -3.81
N THR A 144 19.79 -4.22 -4.64
CA THR A 144 18.99 -3.12 -5.15
C THR A 144 19.31 -2.93 -6.66
N LEU A 145 19.87 -1.78 -7.02
CA LEU A 145 20.02 -1.29 -8.40
C LEU A 145 20.75 -2.26 -9.35
N SER A 146 21.89 -2.82 -8.95
CA SER A 146 22.69 -3.66 -9.84
C SER A 146 22.05 -5.02 -10.10
N GLY A 147 21.15 -5.47 -9.23
CA GLY A 147 20.40 -6.72 -9.41
C GLY A 147 19.46 -6.59 -10.59
N ASP A 148 18.56 -5.61 -10.51
CA ASP A 148 17.54 -5.33 -11.51
C ASP A 148 18.15 -4.86 -12.84
N LEU A 149 19.20 -4.03 -12.79
CA LEU A 149 19.92 -3.63 -14.00
C LEU A 149 20.62 -4.81 -14.68
N ALA A 150 21.20 -5.74 -13.92
CA ALA A 150 21.82 -6.93 -14.49
C ALA A 150 20.77 -7.84 -15.13
N GLU A 151 19.62 -8.04 -14.48
CA GLU A 151 18.50 -8.80 -15.03
C GLU A 151 17.98 -8.16 -16.32
N ALA A 152 17.74 -6.85 -16.33
CA ALA A 152 17.30 -6.12 -17.51
C ALA A 152 18.31 -6.23 -18.67
N VAL A 153 19.60 -6.11 -18.39
CA VAL A 153 20.68 -6.29 -19.39
C VAL A 153 20.65 -7.69 -19.98
N LEU A 154 20.59 -8.72 -19.13
CA LEU A 154 20.68 -10.11 -19.58
C LEU A 154 19.42 -10.53 -20.35
N ILE A 155 18.23 -10.26 -19.82
CA ILE A 155 16.96 -10.62 -20.49
C ILE A 155 16.80 -9.85 -21.79
N GLN A 156 16.90 -8.52 -21.78
CA GLN A 156 16.66 -7.73 -22.99
C GLN A 156 17.77 -7.90 -24.03
N GLY A 157 19.01 -8.11 -23.58
CA GLY A 157 20.16 -8.39 -24.45
C GLY A 157 20.09 -9.76 -25.13
N THR A 158 19.61 -10.80 -24.44
CA THR A 158 19.55 -12.18 -24.99
C THR A 158 18.22 -12.49 -25.66
N ASP A 159 17.10 -12.38 -24.96
CA ASP A 159 15.79 -12.81 -25.46
C ASP A 159 15.29 -11.90 -26.58
N ARG A 160 15.62 -10.61 -26.53
CA ARG A 160 15.16 -9.60 -27.49
C ARG A 160 16.24 -9.14 -28.46
N GLY A 161 17.51 -9.48 -28.19
CA GLY A 161 18.64 -9.06 -29.02
C GLY A 161 18.82 -7.53 -29.08
N SER A 162 18.33 -6.80 -28.07
CA SER A 162 18.37 -5.33 -28.08
C SER A 162 19.77 -4.83 -27.71
N SER A 163 20.29 -3.88 -28.49
CA SER A 163 21.53 -3.16 -28.16
C SER A 163 21.32 -1.99 -27.19
N ALA A 164 20.06 -1.63 -26.93
CA ALA A 164 19.67 -0.56 -26.00
C ALA A 164 18.70 -1.12 -24.96
N ILE A 165 19.05 -0.96 -23.69
CA ILE A 165 18.27 -1.51 -22.57
C ILE A 165 17.21 -0.50 -22.12
N SER A 166 15.94 -0.89 -22.18
CA SER A 166 14.82 -0.07 -21.72
C SER A 166 14.71 -0.15 -20.20
N ILE A 167 14.63 1.01 -19.55
CA ILE A 167 14.48 1.14 -18.10
C ILE A 167 13.20 1.91 -17.80
N GLY A 168 12.47 1.46 -16.78
CA GLY A 168 11.28 2.14 -16.28
C GLY A 168 10.02 1.75 -17.04
N THR A 169 9.28 0.81 -16.45
CA THR A 169 7.89 0.55 -16.84
C THR A 169 6.93 1.18 -15.83
N ALA A 170 6.22 2.22 -16.28
CA ALA A 170 5.21 2.90 -15.49
C ALA A 170 3.96 2.03 -15.25
N GLY A 171 3.23 2.36 -14.19
CA GLY A 171 1.96 1.75 -13.86
C GLY A 171 1.09 2.68 -13.03
N ASN A 172 -0.08 2.21 -12.65
CA ASN A 172 -1.03 2.96 -11.82
C ASN A 172 -1.79 2.03 -10.88
N TRP A 173 -2.24 2.58 -9.76
CA TRP A 173 -3.18 1.89 -8.88
C TRP A 173 -4.57 1.82 -9.50
N ASN A 174 -5.27 0.72 -9.24
CA ASN A 174 -6.63 0.50 -9.72
C ASN A 174 -7.68 1.47 -9.11
N SER A 175 -7.36 2.07 -7.96
CA SER A 175 -8.17 3.07 -7.28
C SER A 175 -7.25 4.03 -6.53
N THR A 176 -7.69 5.28 -6.37
CA THR A 176 -7.04 6.25 -5.49
C THR A 176 -7.28 5.93 -4.01
N GLN A 177 -8.45 5.35 -3.68
CA GLN A 177 -8.80 5.00 -2.31
C GLN A 177 -9.75 3.79 -2.24
N PRO A 178 -9.40 2.70 -1.54
CA PRO A 178 -8.04 2.29 -1.20
C PRO A 178 -7.30 1.71 -2.44
N PRO A 179 -6.00 1.96 -2.58
CA PRO A 179 -5.17 1.33 -3.61
C PRO A 179 -5.02 -0.17 -3.30
N ARG A 180 -5.43 -1.04 -4.23
CA ARG A 180 -5.36 -2.51 -4.02
C ARG A 180 -4.39 -3.22 -4.94
N HIS A 181 -4.44 -2.89 -6.23
CA HIS A 181 -3.61 -3.53 -7.24
C HIS A 181 -2.87 -2.47 -8.04
N TYR A 182 -1.56 -2.67 -8.21
CA TYR A 182 -0.74 -1.87 -9.10
C TYR A 182 -0.69 -2.54 -10.48
N MET A 183 -1.18 -1.83 -11.49
CA MET A 183 -1.27 -2.30 -12.88
C MET A 183 -0.18 -1.63 -13.71
N LEU A 184 0.64 -2.44 -14.38
CA LEU A 184 1.63 -1.92 -15.32
C LEU A 184 0.96 -1.51 -16.64
N HIS A 185 1.48 -0.45 -17.27
CA HIS A 185 1.00 -0.01 -18.60
C HIS A 185 1.55 -0.85 -19.75
N SER A 186 2.55 -1.68 -19.49
CA SER A 186 3.21 -2.52 -20.47
C SER A 186 3.48 -3.90 -19.87
N ARG A 187 3.51 -4.89 -20.75
CA ARG A 187 3.94 -6.27 -20.46
C ARG A 187 5.36 -6.58 -20.95
N THR A 188 5.99 -5.63 -21.64
CA THR A 188 7.35 -5.75 -22.14
C THR A 188 8.27 -4.82 -21.36
N ASN A 189 9.55 -5.19 -21.25
CA ASN A 189 10.57 -4.44 -20.53
C ASN A 189 10.22 -4.21 -19.04
N VAL A 190 9.70 -5.26 -18.39
CA VAL A 190 9.21 -5.22 -16.99
C VAL A 190 10.28 -5.61 -15.97
N GLU A 191 11.53 -5.76 -16.41
CA GLU A 191 12.64 -6.19 -15.56
C GLU A 191 13.12 -5.08 -14.60
N MET A 192 12.70 -3.83 -14.83
CA MET A 192 12.93 -2.72 -13.92
C MET A 192 11.77 -1.71 -14.01
N THR A 193 10.75 -1.90 -13.18
CA THR A 193 9.53 -1.10 -13.14
C THR A 193 9.67 0.17 -12.28
N ASP A 194 8.74 1.11 -12.44
CA ASP A 194 8.67 2.34 -11.64
C ASP A 194 8.73 2.11 -10.11
N PRO A 195 7.99 1.13 -9.55
CA PRO A 195 8.08 0.83 -8.12
C PRO A 195 9.39 0.16 -7.71
N GLU A 196 9.98 -0.66 -8.56
CA GLU A 196 11.30 -1.28 -8.32
C GLU A 196 12.39 -0.22 -8.29
N ILE A 197 12.43 0.68 -9.29
CA ILE A 197 13.35 1.81 -9.32
C ILE A 197 13.27 2.63 -8.02
N ARG A 198 12.07 2.99 -7.58
CA ARG A 198 11.90 3.73 -6.32
C ARG A 198 12.36 2.93 -5.10
N GLY A 199 12.00 1.64 -5.04
CA GLY A 199 12.41 0.73 -3.96
C GLY A 199 13.91 0.52 -3.89
N ASP A 200 14.58 0.41 -5.04
CA ASP A 200 16.02 0.28 -5.16
C ASP A 200 16.75 1.54 -4.70
N ILE A 201 16.31 2.71 -5.17
CA ILE A 201 16.90 3.99 -4.77
C ILE A 201 16.75 4.16 -3.25
N ASP A 202 15.54 3.95 -2.73
CA ASP A 202 15.26 4.12 -1.30
C ASP A 202 16.03 3.09 -0.48
N GLY A 203 16.07 1.84 -0.92
CA GLY A 203 16.83 0.75 -0.29
C GLY A 203 18.33 1.00 -0.31
N PHE A 204 18.89 1.52 -1.41
CA PHE A 204 20.30 1.82 -1.55
C PHE A 204 20.72 2.98 -0.66
N VAL A 205 19.95 4.08 -0.70
CA VAL A 205 20.20 5.28 0.10
C VAL A 205 20.06 4.97 1.59
N LEU A 206 18.98 4.30 1.98
CA LEU A 206 18.78 3.91 3.37
C LEU A 206 19.82 2.90 3.82
N GLY A 207 20.12 1.87 3.02
CA GLY A 207 21.16 0.89 3.32
C GLY A 207 22.53 1.54 3.53
N SER A 208 22.89 2.53 2.70
CA SER A 208 24.12 3.32 2.86
C SER A 208 24.13 4.13 4.17
N ALA A 209 22.96 4.61 4.62
CA ALA A 209 22.83 5.40 5.83
C ALA A 209 22.69 4.56 7.13
N VAL A 210 22.29 3.28 7.04
CA VAL A 210 22.03 2.41 8.19
C VAL A 210 23.18 2.40 9.22
N PRO A 211 24.47 2.23 8.84
CA PRO A 211 25.55 2.19 9.82
C PRO A 211 25.64 3.45 10.68
N SER A 212 25.41 4.63 10.08
CA SER A 212 25.40 5.90 10.80
C SER A 212 24.18 6.05 11.72
N ALA A 213 23.02 5.58 11.26
CA ALA A 213 21.78 5.63 12.02
C ALA A 213 21.82 4.71 13.24
N LEU A 214 22.32 3.47 13.08
CA LEU A 214 22.54 2.53 14.19
C LEU A 214 23.65 2.96 15.15
N GLY A 215 24.65 3.69 14.66
CA GLY A 215 25.65 4.33 15.51
C GLY A 215 25.08 5.41 16.42
N THR A 216 24.00 6.09 15.99
CA THR A 216 23.29 7.10 16.79
C THR A 216 22.28 6.45 17.74
N PHE A 217 21.48 5.50 17.25
CA PHE A 217 20.49 4.77 18.03
C PHE A 217 20.53 3.27 17.73
N SER A 218 21.16 2.51 18.63
CA SER A 218 21.37 1.06 18.45
C SER A 218 20.10 0.20 18.58
N THR A 219 19.02 0.75 19.15
CA THR A 219 17.75 0.05 19.40
C THR A 219 16.64 0.43 18.42
N MET A 220 16.98 1.16 17.36
CA MET A 220 16.02 1.64 16.37
C MET A 220 15.37 0.48 15.61
N ARG A 221 14.03 0.48 15.54
CA ARG A 221 13.27 -0.53 14.80
C ARG A 221 13.19 -0.17 13.32
N LEU A 222 13.10 -1.18 12.44
CA LEU A 222 12.92 -0.97 11.00
C LEU A 222 11.69 -0.10 10.68
N SER A 223 10.58 -0.31 11.40
CA SER A 223 9.37 0.49 11.21
C SER A 223 9.59 1.97 11.52
N GLN A 224 10.39 2.30 12.54
CA GLN A 224 10.75 3.69 12.87
C GLN A 224 11.68 4.27 11.80
N TYR A 225 12.63 3.48 11.33
CA TYR A 225 13.58 3.90 10.29
C TYR A 225 12.87 4.26 8.98
N LEU A 226 11.96 3.38 8.53
CA LEU A 226 11.15 3.61 7.34
C LEU A 226 10.18 4.78 7.55
N ASP A 227 9.56 4.87 8.73
CA ASP A 227 8.64 5.97 9.04
C ASP A 227 9.34 7.34 8.99
N MET A 228 10.57 7.44 9.48
CA MET A 228 11.35 8.68 9.38
C MET A 228 11.65 9.05 7.92
N PHE A 229 12.01 8.09 7.08
CA PHE A 229 12.33 8.33 5.66
C PHE A 229 11.10 8.73 4.84
N TYR A 230 9.96 8.07 5.10
CA TYR A 230 8.66 8.36 4.52
C TYR A 230 7.86 9.36 5.38
N SER A 231 8.55 10.27 6.07
CA SER A 231 7.94 11.41 6.75
C SER A 231 8.07 12.66 5.90
N ALA A 232 7.05 13.53 5.97
CA ALA A 232 7.04 14.76 5.20
C ALA A 232 8.08 15.78 5.67
N ARG A 233 8.52 15.77 6.93
CA ARG A 233 9.32 16.86 7.53
C ARG A 233 10.71 16.45 8.05
N ASN A 234 10.80 15.37 8.82
CA ASN A 234 11.97 15.19 9.71
C ASN A 234 13.10 14.35 9.10
N GLY A 235 12.78 13.42 8.20
CA GLY A 235 13.79 12.54 7.60
C GLY A 235 14.52 11.67 8.61
N VAL A 236 15.46 10.85 8.14
CA VAL A 236 16.25 9.94 8.98
C VAL A 236 17.43 10.70 9.59
N PHE A 237 17.22 11.30 10.77
CA PHE A 237 18.20 12.14 11.50
C PHE A 237 18.82 13.30 10.68
N ASN A 238 18.31 13.51 9.47
CA ASN A 238 18.74 14.47 8.49
C ASN A 238 17.52 14.81 7.62
N PRO A 239 17.10 16.09 7.56
CA PRO A 239 15.93 16.50 6.79
C PRO A 239 16.14 16.36 5.27
N VAL A 240 17.35 16.09 4.78
CA VAL A 240 17.56 15.77 3.36
C VAL A 240 17.22 14.30 3.06
N LEU A 241 17.41 13.40 4.04
CA LEU A 241 17.27 11.95 3.88
C LEU A 241 15.79 11.52 3.95
N ARG A 242 15.06 11.80 2.87
CA ARG A 242 13.61 11.59 2.70
C ARG A 242 13.25 11.10 1.29
N ALA A 243 12.12 10.40 1.19
CA ALA A 243 11.60 9.87 -0.08
C ALA A 243 11.32 10.94 -1.15
N CYS A 244 10.89 12.15 -0.78
CA CYS A 244 10.69 13.23 -1.75
C CYS A 244 11.98 13.82 -2.35
N ASN A 245 13.15 13.52 -1.78
CA ASN A 245 14.46 14.00 -2.24
C ASN A 245 15.24 12.95 -3.04
N ARG A 246 14.59 11.89 -3.54
CA ARG A 246 15.27 10.81 -4.28
C ARG A 246 16.22 11.31 -5.36
N ARG A 247 15.82 12.31 -6.15
CA ARG A 247 16.65 12.86 -7.24
C ARG A 247 18.00 13.36 -6.75
N ASP A 248 18.02 14.11 -5.65
CA ASP A 248 19.25 14.65 -5.06
C ASP A 248 20.05 13.54 -4.37
N LEU A 249 19.35 12.63 -3.68
CA LEU A 249 19.97 11.49 -2.99
C LEU A 249 20.65 10.53 -3.98
N ILE A 250 20.10 10.32 -5.17
CA ILE A 250 20.75 9.51 -6.21
C ILE A 250 22.10 10.11 -6.59
N GLN A 251 22.15 11.42 -6.86
CA GLN A 251 23.39 12.09 -7.25
C GLN A 251 24.44 12.06 -6.13
N GLN A 252 23.99 12.06 -4.87
CA GLN A 252 24.87 12.01 -3.70
C GLN A 252 25.43 10.62 -3.42
N TYR A 253 24.59 9.58 -3.51
CA TYR A 253 24.95 8.23 -3.06
C TYR A 253 25.38 7.30 -4.21
N ILE A 254 24.96 7.56 -5.46
CA ILE A 254 25.11 6.64 -6.59
C ILE A 254 25.91 7.32 -7.72
N THR A 255 27.17 6.91 -7.89
CA THR A 255 27.99 7.34 -9.02
C THR A 255 27.81 6.41 -10.22
N SER A 256 27.70 6.93 -11.45
CA SER A 256 27.54 6.10 -12.67
C SER A 256 28.63 5.06 -12.82
N THR A 257 29.87 5.41 -12.48
CA THR A 257 31.03 4.53 -12.62
C THR A 257 30.95 3.31 -11.71
N ASN A 258 30.68 3.50 -10.41
CA ASN A 258 30.54 2.38 -9.48
C ASN A 258 29.31 1.53 -9.83
N LEU A 259 28.20 2.16 -10.20
CA LEU A 259 27.00 1.43 -10.59
C LEU A 259 27.26 0.58 -11.84
N ALA A 260 27.92 1.11 -12.87
CA ALA A 260 28.28 0.35 -14.06
C ALA A 260 29.23 -0.81 -13.75
N SER A 261 30.23 -0.61 -12.89
CA SER A 261 31.20 -1.65 -12.56
C SER A 261 30.61 -2.78 -11.72
N GLU A 262 29.81 -2.45 -10.70
CA GLU A 262 29.12 -3.43 -9.84
C GLU A 262 28.05 -4.18 -10.65
N THR A 263 27.28 -3.49 -11.51
CA THR A 263 26.31 -4.14 -12.42
C THR A 263 27.00 -5.05 -13.42
N PHE A 264 28.13 -4.64 -14.01
CA PHE A 264 28.88 -5.50 -14.94
C PHE A 264 29.40 -6.76 -14.26
N ALA A 265 29.98 -6.62 -13.07
CA ALA A 265 30.48 -7.75 -12.30
C ALA A 265 29.37 -8.71 -11.86
N PHE A 266 28.24 -8.17 -11.40
CA PHE A 266 27.09 -8.99 -11.02
C PHE A 266 26.42 -9.66 -12.22
N ALA A 267 26.24 -8.95 -13.34
CA ALA A 267 25.68 -9.50 -14.58
C ALA A 267 26.54 -10.64 -15.13
N ALA A 268 27.87 -10.50 -15.10
CA ALA A 268 28.79 -11.55 -15.53
C ALA A 268 28.63 -12.85 -14.71
N ALA A 269 28.42 -12.74 -13.40
CA ALA A 269 28.11 -13.91 -12.57
C ALA A 269 26.68 -14.42 -12.79
N LEU A 270 25.69 -13.53 -12.91
CA LEU A 270 24.29 -13.90 -13.09
C LEU A 270 24.06 -14.65 -14.41
N ASP A 271 24.73 -14.25 -15.50
CA ASP A 271 24.68 -14.91 -16.82
C ASP A 271 25.00 -16.41 -16.73
N THR A 272 25.92 -16.80 -15.84
CA THR A 272 26.28 -18.21 -15.62
C THR A 272 25.23 -19.03 -14.86
N ASN A 273 24.36 -18.35 -14.12
CA ASN A 273 23.36 -18.97 -13.24
C ASN A 273 21.94 -18.87 -13.79
N MET A 274 21.68 -17.95 -14.72
CA MET A 274 20.36 -17.64 -15.22
C MET A 274 20.06 -18.45 -16.49
N PRO A 275 18.92 -19.17 -16.56
CA PRO A 275 18.52 -19.87 -17.77
C PRO A 275 17.98 -18.87 -18.80
N LEU A 276 18.85 -18.41 -19.71
CA LEU A 276 18.51 -17.49 -20.80
C LEU A 276 18.28 -18.25 -22.12
N ARG A 277 17.50 -17.68 -23.06
CA ARG A 277 17.27 -18.31 -24.38
C ARG A 277 18.50 -18.26 -25.29
N GLY A 278 19.46 -17.40 -24.96
CA GLY A 278 20.72 -17.26 -25.66
C GLY A 278 21.85 -16.87 -24.70
N THR A 279 23.06 -16.80 -25.24
CA THR A 279 24.25 -16.38 -24.49
C THR A 279 24.80 -15.11 -25.11
N ILE A 280 25.18 -14.14 -24.28
CA ILE A 280 25.81 -12.90 -24.76
C ILE A 280 27.28 -13.19 -25.07
N ILE A 281 27.63 -13.27 -26.35
CA ILE A 281 29.02 -13.52 -26.80
C ILE A 281 29.74 -12.17 -26.97
N GLY A 282 30.10 -11.56 -25.83
CA GLY A 282 30.75 -10.23 -25.80
C GLY A 282 29.76 -9.06 -25.91
N GLY A 283 30.23 -7.84 -25.60
CA GLY A 283 29.38 -6.63 -25.61
C GLY A 283 28.55 -6.39 -24.34
N LEU A 284 28.65 -7.27 -23.33
CA LEU A 284 27.95 -7.10 -22.05
C LEU A 284 28.23 -5.73 -21.41
N GLU A 285 29.47 -5.26 -21.44
CA GLU A 285 29.85 -3.94 -20.92
C GLU A 285 29.11 -2.79 -21.64
N GLN A 286 28.87 -2.90 -22.94
CA GLN A 286 28.12 -1.89 -23.70
C GLN A 286 26.64 -1.87 -23.30
N LEU A 287 26.05 -3.06 -23.09
CA LEU A 287 24.66 -3.17 -22.62
C LEU A 287 24.51 -2.63 -21.20
N VAL A 288 25.45 -2.92 -20.30
CA VAL A 288 25.47 -2.36 -18.94
C VAL A 288 25.58 -0.84 -18.98
N ASN A 289 26.50 -0.30 -19.77
CA ASN A 289 26.62 1.15 -19.94
C ASN A 289 25.34 1.76 -20.52
N SER A 290 24.67 1.09 -21.48
CA SER A 290 23.37 1.53 -21.97
C SER A 290 22.31 1.53 -20.87
N ALA A 291 22.22 0.48 -20.05
CA ALA A 291 21.25 0.37 -18.97
C ALA A 291 21.46 1.45 -17.91
N VAL A 292 22.70 1.66 -17.46
CA VAL A 292 23.04 2.67 -16.44
C VAL A 292 22.76 4.09 -16.95
N ASN A 293 23.13 4.40 -18.20
CA ASN A 293 22.82 5.71 -18.78
C ASN A 293 21.31 5.95 -18.90
N ASN A 294 20.56 4.92 -19.32
CA ASN A 294 19.10 5.01 -19.44
C ASN A 294 18.44 5.13 -18.06
N PHE A 295 18.94 4.43 -17.04
CA PHE A 295 18.49 4.58 -15.65
C PHE A 295 18.70 6.00 -15.14
N GLN A 296 19.87 6.61 -15.37
CA GLN A 296 20.15 7.98 -14.94
C GLN A 296 19.26 9.01 -15.65
N SER A 297 19.05 8.82 -16.96
CA SER A 297 18.12 9.65 -17.72
C SER A 297 16.68 9.51 -17.20
N TYR A 298 16.23 8.27 -16.95
CA TYR A 298 14.88 7.98 -16.49
C TYR A 298 14.58 8.56 -15.10
N THR A 299 15.48 8.35 -14.15
CA THR A 299 15.32 8.86 -12.78
C THR A 299 15.31 10.39 -12.71
N SER A 300 16.06 11.05 -13.60
CA SER A 300 16.08 12.50 -13.70
C SER A 300 14.81 13.06 -14.35
N ASN A 301 14.37 12.46 -15.47
CA ASN A 301 13.38 13.08 -16.37
C ASN A 301 11.97 12.48 -16.29
N ASN A 302 11.82 11.22 -15.89
CA ASN A 302 10.58 10.45 -16.07
C ASN A 302 9.91 10.03 -14.74
N LEU A 303 10.64 9.99 -13.63
CA LEU A 303 10.03 9.75 -12.32
C LEU A 303 9.27 10.99 -11.82
N ASN A 304 7.94 10.89 -11.78
CA ASN A 304 7.04 11.95 -11.33
C ASN A 304 6.81 11.90 -9.81
N ASP A 305 7.87 12.14 -9.04
CA ASP A 305 7.78 12.15 -7.58
C ASP A 305 7.36 13.53 -7.05
N MET A 306 6.56 13.55 -5.97
CA MET A 306 6.14 14.80 -5.33
C MET A 306 7.32 15.47 -4.60
N SER A 307 7.47 16.79 -4.77
CA SER A 307 8.58 17.53 -4.15
C SER A 307 8.41 17.67 -2.63
N CYS A 308 9.54 17.72 -1.90
CA CYS A 308 9.48 17.89 -0.44
C CYS A 308 8.80 19.21 -0.03
N VAL A 309 9.04 20.29 -0.79
CA VAL A 309 8.44 21.61 -0.52
C VAL A 309 6.91 21.54 -0.54
N THR A 310 6.34 20.86 -1.55
CA THR A 310 4.89 20.68 -1.65
C THR A 310 4.37 19.83 -0.50
N THR A 311 5.05 18.72 -0.16
CA THR A 311 4.58 17.81 0.90
C THR A 311 4.70 18.42 2.29
N GLU A 312 5.75 19.21 2.55
CA GLU A 312 5.93 19.91 3.82
C GLU A 312 4.80 20.92 4.05
N ALA A 313 4.44 21.69 3.01
CA ALA A 313 3.41 22.72 3.09
C ALA A 313 2.01 22.19 3.44
N VAL A 314 1.69 20.97 3.03
CA VAL A 314 0.38 20.32 3.30
C VAL A 314 0.42 19.38 4.51
N SER A 315 1.60 19.03 5.01
CA SER A 315 1.75 18.11 6.13
C SER A 315 1.44 18.77 7.48
N VAL A 316 0.72 18.05 8.34
CA VAL A 316 0.56 18.38 9.75
C VAL A 316 1.78 17.90 10.56
N ASP A 317 2.15 18.65 11.60
CA ASP A 317 3.31 18.34 12.47
C ASP A 317 2.96 17.49 13.70
N PHE A 318 1.75 16.93 13.71
CA PHE A 318 1.27 16.07 14.78
C PHE A 318 0.77 14.76 14.19
N ARG A 319 0.70 13.75 15.04
CA ARG A 319 0.17 12.43 14.68
C ARG A 319 -1.02 12.11 15.55
N LEU A 320 -2.01 11.48 14.94
CA LEU A 320 -3.24 11.14 15.62
C LEU A 320 -3.08 9.87 16.42
N ARG A 321 -3.70 9.87 17.60
CA ARG A 321 -3.88 8.69 18.44
C ARG A 321 -5.32 8.66 18.93
N THR A 322 -6.17 7.99 18.17
CA THR A 322 -7.63 7.99 18.41
C THR A 322 -8.24 6.60 18.32
N ASN A 323 -9.24 6.36 19.17
CA ASN A 323 -10.14 5.23 19.05
C ASN A 323 -11.37 5.69 18.25
N LEU A 324 -11.42 5.34 16.97
CA LEU A 324 -12.52 5.69 16.09
C LEU A 324 -13.57 4.57 16.05
N TYR A 325 -14.80 4.89 16.44
CA TYR A 325 -15.96 4.02 16.33
C TYR A 325 -16.86 4.56 15.22
N ILE A 326 -16.99 3.82 14.12
CA ILE A 326 -17.84 4.20 13.00
C ILE A 326 -19.17 3.47 13.14
N VAL A 327 -20.23 4.22 13.40
CA VAL A 327 -21.60 3.71 13.38
C VAL A 327 -22.14 3.86 11.97
N LEU A 328 -22.27 2.75 11.27
CA LEU A 328 -22.60 2.71 9.86
C LEU A 328 -24.05 2.31 9.62
N ASP A 329 -24.74 3.13 8.83
CA ASP A 329 -26.04 2.81 8.24
C ASP A 329 -25.86 1.93 6.98
N SER A 330 -26.60 0.82 6.92
CA SER A 330 -26.56 -0.11 5.79
C SER A 330 -27.24 0.43 4.53
N MET A 331 -27.91 1.60 4.60
CA MET A 331 -28.47 2.27 3.42
C MET A 331 -27.39 2.91 2.54
N TRP A 332 -26.16 3.06 3.03
CA TRP A 332 -25.04 3.41 2.17
C TRP A 332 -24.70 2.27 1.21
N GLU A 333 -24.49 2.56 -0.06
CA GLU A 333 -23.94 1.54 -0.97
C GLU A 333 -22.49 1.22 -0.57
N TYR A 334 -22.14 -0.06 -0.46
CA TYR A 334 -20.78 -0.51 -0.15
C TYR A 334 -19.72 0.17 -1.03
N ASN A 335 -19.95 0.29 -2.34
CA ASN A 335 -18.99 0.91 -3.27
C ASN A 335 -18.80 2.42 -3.07
N ALA A 336 -19.70 3.09 -2.35
CA ALA A 336 -19.58 4.50 -2.01
C ALA A 336 -18.95 4.70 -0.62
N VAL A 337 -19.35 3.88 0.37
CA VAL A 337 -18.90 4.06 1.76
C VAL A 337 -17.57 3.40 2.07
N TYR A 338 -17.24 2.28 1.41
CA TYR A 338 -15.97 1.60 1.63
C TYR A 338 -14.75 2.48 1.33
N PRO A 339 -14.68 3.23 0.20
CA PRO A 339 -13.61 4.21 -0.03
C PRO A 339 -13.55 5.30 1.05
N ALA A 340 -14.71 5.79 1.52
CA ALA A 340 -14.78 6.83 2.55
C ALA A 340 -14.23 6.36 3.91
N ILE A 341 -14.60 5.14 4.34
CA ILE A 341 -14.04 4.56 5.56
C ILE A 341 -12.57 4.25 5.38
N SER A 342 -12.16 3.74 4.22
CA SER A 342 -10.75 3.48 3.93
C SER A 342 -9.90 4.76 4.02
N TYR A 343 -10.43 5.89 3.53
CA TYR A 343 -9.77 7.19 3.69
C TYR A 343 -9.60 7.57 5.17
N LEU A 344 -10.62 7.33 6.00
CA LEU A 344 -10.52 7.58 7.44
C LEU A 344 -9.48 6.68 8.11
N VAL A 345 -9.41 5.40 7.73
CA VAL A 345 -8.42 4.44 8.26
C VAL A 345 -6.99 4.93 8.01
N ASP A 346 -6.73 5.43 6.80
CA ASP A 346 -5.42 5.97 6.44
C ASP A 346 -5.16 7.32 7.15
N ALA A 347 -6.16 8.21 7.17
CA ALA A 347 -6.04 9.55 7.75
C ALA A 347 -5.79 9.54 9.27
N ILE A 348 -6.34 8.58 10.01
CA ILE A 348 -6.11 8.42 11.46
C ILE A 348 -4.88 7.57 11.80
N GLU A 349 -4.18 7.04 10.79
CA GLU A 349 -3.02 6.15 10.90
C GLU A 349 -3.28 4.94 11.83
N VAL A 350 -4.31 4.13 11.54
CA VAL A 350 -4.65 2.92 12.33
C VAL A 350 -3.40 2.04 12.54
N GLY A 351 -3.14 1.66 13.80
CA GLY A 351 -2.04 0.77 14.20
C GLY A 351 -0.67 1.43 14.41
N LYS A 352 -0.32 2.44 13.60
CA LYS A 352 1.04 3.01 13.57
C LYS A 352 1.39 3.78 14.85
N TYR A 353 0.42 4.55 15.38
CA TYR A 353 0.57 5.36 16.61
C TYR A 353 -0.40 4.98 17.72
N GLY A 354 -1.00 3.79 17.62
CA GLY A 354 -1.96 3.29 18.60
C GLY A 354 -3.40 3.75 18.37
N SER A 355 -3.71 4.32 17.20
CA SER A 355 -5.08 4.49 16.74
C SER A 355 -5.74 3.14 16.44
N SER A 356 -7.04 3.04 16.72
CA SER A 356 -7.83 1.84 16.46
C SER A 356 -9.14 2.20 15.76
N ILE A 357 -9.66 1.26 14.98
CA ILE A 357 -10.96 1.42 14.32
C ILE A 357 -11.90 0.27 14.69
N THR A 358 -13.17 0.60 14.93
CA THR A 358 -14.27 -0.35 15.13
C THR A 358 -15.46 0.09 14.28
N VAL A 359 -16.13 -0.84 13.60
CA VAL A 359 -17.35 -0.53 12.82
C VAL A 359 -18.55 -1.17 13.51
N LEU A 360 -19.56 -0.36 13.79
CA LEU A 360 -20.81 -0.73 14.44
C LEU A 360 -21.98 -0.54 13.48
N ASN A 361 -23.05 -1.32 13.64
CA ASN A 361 -24.27 -1.14 12.87
C ASN A 361 -25.17 -0.05 13.49
N ALA A 362 -25.72 0.86 12.68
CA ALA A 362 -26.56 1.98 13.14
C ALA A 362 -27.95 1.59 13.70
N PHE A 363 -28.43 0.37 13.44
CA PHE A 363 -29.70 -0.14 13.93
C PHE A 363 -29.61 -0.72 15.35
N ASN A 364 -28.52 -1.41 15.69
CA ASN A 364 -28.40 -2.10 16.97
C ASN A 364 -27.10 -1.81 17.74
N GLY A 365 -26.15 -1.08 17.18
CA GLY A 365 -24.85 -0.84 17.82
C GLY A 365 -23.93 -2.06 17.94
N ASN A 366 -24.26 -3.19 17.31
CA ASN A 366 -23.40 -4.38 17.31
C ASN A 366 -22.19 -4.18 16.38
N ALA A 367 -21.05 -4.77 16.73
CA ALA A 367 -19.85 -4.72 15.91
C ALA A 367 -20.04 -5.51 14.61
N VAL A 368 -19.86 -4.81 13.49
CA VAL A 368 -19.71 -5.39 12.14
C VAL A 368 -18.25 -5.76 11.93
N VAL A 369 -17.34 -4.89 12.37
CA VAL A 369 -15.89 -5.12 12.39
C VAL A 369 -15.45 -4.86 13.82
N ASN A 370 -14.86 -5.87 14.45
CA ASN A 370 -14.28 -5.74 15.78
C ASN A 370 -13.15 -4.69 15.79
N THR A 371 -12.74 -4.27 16.99
CA THR A 371 -11.62 -3.34 17.12
C THR A 371 -10.36 -3.91 16.50
N THR A 372 -9.81 -3.20 15.52
CA THR A 372 -8.57 -3.58 14.83
C THR A 372 -7.53 -2.46 14.95
N PHE A 373 -6.26 -2.87 14.98
CA PHE A 373 -5.09 -2.00 14.99
C PHE A 373 -4.25 -2.17 13.72
N SER A 374 -4.87 -2.66 12.64
CA SER A 374 -4.19 -2.94 11.38
C SER A 374 -5.11 -2.57 10.22
N PRO A 375 -4.70 -1.67 9.31
CA PRO A 375 -5.46 -1.38 8.10
C PRO A 375 -5.73 -2.64 7.26
N ALA A 376 -4.76 -3.55 7.18
CA ALA A 376 -4.91 -4.81 6.44
C ALA A 376 -6.01 -5.71 7.04
N GLU A 377 -6.05 -5.82 8.37
CA GLU A 377 -7.08 -6.60 9.07
C GLU A 377 -8.46 -5.95 8.94
N PHE A 378 -8.51 -4.61 8.97
CA PHE A 378 -9.74 -3.88 8.70
C PHE A 378 -10.29 -4.22 7.30
N HIS A 379 -9.45 -4.16 6.26
CA HIS A 379 -9.88 -4.46 4.90
C HIS A 379 -10.26 -5.93 4.69
N SER A 380 -9.66 -6.87 5.44
CA SER A 380 -10.03 -8.29 5.33
C SER A 380 -11.36 -8.60 6.01
N ASN A 381 -11.68 -7.88 7.08
CA ASN A 381 -12.90 -8.10 7.85
C ASN A 381 -14.10 -7.33 7.27
N TYR A 382 -13.89 -6.11 6.78
CA TYR A 382 -14.95 -5.29 6.21
C TYR A 382 -15.12 -5.55 4.70
N THR A 383 -15.89 -6.60 4.38
CA THR A 383 -16.19 -7.02 3.00
C THR A 383 -17.60 -6.64 2.56
N LEU A 384 -17.89 -6.77 1.27
CA LEU A 384 -19.25 -6.57 0.74
C LEU A 384 -20.26 -7.49 1.42
N ALA A 385 -19.90 -8.76 1.67
CA ALA A 385 -20.77 -9.71 2.34
C ALA A 385 -21.05 -9.30 3.80
N ALA A 386 -20.03 -8.84 4.53
CA ALA A 386 -20.21 -8.32 5.88
C ALA A 386 -21.15 -7.10 5.90
N HIS A 387 -21.01 -6.20 4.92
CA HIS A 387 -21.87 -5.04 4.76
C HIS A 387 -23.33 -5.41 4.43
N GLN A 388 -23.55 -6.35 3.52
CA GLN A 388 -24.89 -6.80 3.12
C GLN A 388 -25.63 -7.55 4.24
N ASN A 389 -24.91 -8.17 5.17
CA ASN A 389 -25.49 -8.85 6.33
C ASN A 389 -25.89 -7.90 7.46
N MET A 390 -25.65 -6.59 7.32
CA MET A 390 -26.05 -5.59 8.30
C MET A 390 -27.58 -5.46 8.36
N LEU A 391 -28.13 -5.34 9.57
CA LEU A 391 -29.52 -4.92 9.77
C LEU A 391 -29.75 -3.53 9.17
N THR A 392 -30.91 -3.36 8.55
CA THR A 392 -31.28 -2.14 7.82
C THR A 392 -31.97 -1.11 8.71
N GLY A 393 -31.68 0.16 8.45
CA GLY A 393 -32.25 1.31 9.15
C GLY A 393 -31.39 1.83 10.29
N VAL A 394 -31.89 2.89 10.94
CA VAL A 394 -31.19 3.61 12.00
C VAL A 394 -32.07 3.67 13.25
N ASN A 395 -31.52 3.27 14.39
CA ASN A 395 -32.18 3.37 15.68
C ASN A 395 -31.20 3.92 16.71
N LEU A 396 -31.23 5.25 16.89
CA LEU A 396 -30.31 5.95 17.79
C LEU A 396 -30.48 5.52 19.25
N LEU A 397 -31.70 5.19 19.69
CA LEU A 397 -31.96 4.81 21.07
C LEU A 397 -31.19 3.54 21.45
N THR A 398 -31.38 2.48 20.66
CA THR A 398 -30.69 1.19 20.88
C THR A 398 -29.18 1.35 20.69
N THR A 399 -28.77 2.04 19.63
CA THR A 399 -27.36 2.18 19.28
C THR A 399 -26.58 2.99 20.33
N LEU A 400 -27.09 4.14 20.79
CA LEU A 400 -26.46 4.91 21.87
C LEU A 400 -26.44 4.16 23.19
N THR A 401 -27.50 3.41 23.50
CA THR A 401 -27.55 2.56 24.71
C THR A 401 -26.44 1.52 24.68
N ASN A 402 -26.29 0.80 23.56
CA ASN A 402 -25.28 -0.25 23.42
C ASN A 402 -23.86 0.32 23.36
N ILE A 403 -23.65 1.47 22.73
CA ILE A 403 -22.37 2.18 22.77
C ILE A 403 -22.03 2.57 24.20
N ARG A 404 -22.96 3.13 24.99
CA ARG A 404 -22.70 3.45 26.39
C ARG A 404 -22.28 2.22 27.19
N VAL A 405 -23.01 1.10 27.05
CA VAL A 405 -22.67 -0.15 27.75
C VAL A 405 -21.28 -0.66 27.34
N MET A 406 -20.97 -0.62 26.04
CA MET A 406 -19.65 -1.00 25.51
C MET A 406 -18.53 -0.13 26.08
N MET A 407 -18.72 1.19 26.09
CA MET A 407 -17.70 2.12 26.59
C MET A 407 -17.53 2.03 28.10
N GLN A 408 -18.62 1.80 28.84
CA GLN A 408 -18.56 1.57 30.29
C GLN A 408 -17.79 0.28 30.62
N ALA A 409 -18.03 -0.79 29.86
CA ALA A 409 -17.26 -2.03 30.00
C ALA A 409 -15.78 -1.79 29.72
N ARG A 410 -15.46 -1.03 28.67
CA ARG A 410 -14.08 -0.68 28.30
C ARG A 410 -13.36 0.11 29.39
N LEU A 411 -14.01 1.13 29.96
CA LEU A 411 -13.45 1.90 31.08
C LEU A 411 -13.22 1.01 32.32
N GLY A 412 -14.11 0.05 32.56
CA GLY A 412 -13.94 -0.97 33.59
C GLY A 412 -12.68 -1.81 33.37
N ASP A 413 -12.48 -2.31 32.16
CA ASP A 413 -11.28 -3.09 31.79
C ASP A 413 -10.00 -2.26 31.93
N GLU A 414 -10.01 -1.00 31.49
CA GLU A 414 -8.87 -0.08 31.62
C GLU A 414 -8.53 0.21 33.08
N SER A 415 -9.56 0.42 33.92
CA SER A 415 -9.39 0.57 35.37
C SER A 415 -8.77 -0.67 36.02
N LEU A 416 -9.11 -1.88 35.57
CA LEU A 416 -8.56 -3.12 36.14
C LEU A 416 -7.07 -3.29 35.81
N VAL A 417 -6.63 -2.80 34.66
CA VAL A 417 -5.23 -2.88 34.21
C VAL A 417 -4.38 -1.70 34.73
N ASN A 418 -4.97 -0.80 35.53
CA ASN A 418 -4.37 0.48 35.92
C ASN A 418 -3.89 1.30 34.71
N TYR A 419 -4.59 1.16 33.58
CA TYR A 419 -4.35 1.96 32.39
C TYR A 419 -5.30 3.15 32.44
N VAL A 420 -4.75 4.35 32.63
CA VAL A 420 -5.51 5.58 32.52
C VAL A 420 -5.48 5.97 31.05
N GLY A 421 -6.65 5.92 30.40
CA GLY A 421 -6.82 6.20 28.98
C GLY A 421 -6.03 7.43 28.50
N GLY A 422 -5.51 7.35 27.28
CA GLY A 422 -4.75 8.43 26.63
C GLY A 422 -5.06 8.57 25.14
N ASN A 423 -6.07 7.85 24.65
CA ASN A 423 -6.52 7.93 23.27
C ASN A 423 -7.80 8.77 23.22
N SER A 424 -7.87 9.75 22.32
CA SER A 424 -9.12 10.47 22.06
C SER A 424 -10.15 9.48 21.51
N THR A 425 -11.36 9.42 22.07
CA THR A 425 -12.40 8.49 21.62
C THR A 425 -13.46 9.24 20.83
N VAL A 426 -13.64 8.86 19.56
CA VAL A 426 -14.60 9.50 18.65
C VAL A 426 -15.59 8.47 18.15
N VAL A 427 -16.88 8.79 18.23
CA VAL A 427 -17.95 8.02 17.59
C VAL A 427 -18.48 8.82 16.41
N LEU A 428 -18.25 8.30 15.22
CA LEU A 428 -18.70 8.87 13.96
C LEU A 428 -19.92 8.10 13.44
N PHE A 429 -21.07 8.75 13.37
CA PHE A 429 -22.27 8.23 12.72
C PHE A 429 -22.24 8.55 11.23
N LEU A 430 -22.14 7.53 10.36
CA LEU A 430 -22.27 7.64 8.91
C LEU A 430 -23.68 7.20 8.49
N LEU A 431 -24.56 8.18 8.25
CA LEU A 431 -26.00 7.93 8.04
C LEU A 431 -26.43 8.33 6.63
N ASN A 432 -27.11 7.43 5.93
CA ASN A 432 -27.72 7.72 4.61
C ASN A 432 -29.25 7.75 4.67
N SER A 433 -29.83 7.19 5.72
CA SER A 433 -31.27 7.20 5.96
C SER A 433 -31.79 8.63 5.99
N GLY A 434 -33.06 8.80 5.62
CA GLY A 434 -33.78 10.08 5.77
C GLY A 434 -33.89 10.54 7.23
N PRO A 435 -34.87 11.40 7.56
CA PRO A 435 -35.00 11.97 8.90
C PRO A 435 -34.98 10.90 9.99
N VAL A 436 -33.91 10.93 10.80
CA VAL A 436 -33.69 9.95 11.87
C VAL A 436 -34.61 10.27 13.04
N GLN A 437 -35.13 9.25 13.73
CA GLN A 437 -35.98 9.49 14.90
C GLN A 437 -35.12 9.99 16.08
N ASN A 438 -35.31 11.25 16.47
CA ASN A 438 -34.75 11.82 17.69
C ASN A 438 -35.88 12.25 18.63
N ASN A 439 -36.08 11.47 19.69
CA ASN A 439 -37.06 11.75 20.72
C ASN A 439 -36.34 12.08 22.05
N GLU A 440 -37.11 12.46 23.07
CA GLU A 440 -36.58 12.79 24.40
C GLU A 440 -35.75 11.64 25.01
N GLN A 441 -36.11 10.37 24.73
CA GLN A 441 -35.36 9.22 25.22
C GLN A 441 -33.98 9.09 24.56
N VAL A 442 -33.86 9.40 23.26
CA VAL A 442 -32.58 9.43 22.54
C VAL A 442 -31.68 10.53 23.10
N PHE A 443 -32.23 11.72 23.31
CA PHE A 443 -31.50 12.83 23.96
C PHE A 443 -31.00 12.43 25.34
N GLU A 444 -31.83 11.78 26.15
CA GLU A 444 -31.42 11.32 27.48
C GLU A 444 -30.31 10.26 27.41
N GLN A 445 -30.34 9.33 26.43
CA GLN A 445 -29.24 8.39 26.26
C GLN A 445 -27.94 9.08 25.82
N ALA A 446 -28.01 10.10 24.97
CA ALA A 446 -26.83 10.89 24.59
C ALA A 446 -26.25 11.64 25.80
N ARG A 447 -27.11 12.24 26.64
CA ARG A 447 -26.70 12.89 27.89
C ARG A 447 -26.00 11.91 28.83
N LEU A 448 -26.59 10.74 29.06
CA LEU A 448 -26.02 9.70 29.92
C LEU A 448 -24.69 9.15 29.38
N LEU A 449 -24.55 9.00 28.06
CA LEU A 449 -23.29 8.62 27.43
C LEU A 449 -22.20 9.67 27.70
N ASN A 450 -22.55 10.95 27.56
CA ASN A 450 -21.66 12.08 27.81
C ASN A 450 -21.18 12.15 29.27
N GLU A 451 -22.05 11.80 30.21
CA GLU A 451 -21.73 11.73 31.64
C GLU A 451 -20.90 10.50 31.99
N THR A 452 -21.10 9.39 31.29
CA THR A 452 -20.35 8.14 31.51
C THR A 452 -18.92 8.24 30.96
N VAL A 453 -18.76 8.85 29.78
CA VAL A 453 -17.47 9.00 29.10
C VAL A 453 -17.30 10.45 28.64
N PRO A 454 -16.74 11.32 29.50
CA PRO A 454 -16.61 12.75 29.21
C PRO A 454 -15.57 13.08 28.12
N ASP A 455 -14.71 12.14 27.75
CA ASP A 455 -13.73 12.36 26.67
C ASP A 455 -14.26 11.89 25.31
N LEU A 456 -15.44 11.27 25.28
CA LEU A 456 -16.05 10.77 24.07
C LEU A 456 -16.71 11.90 23.28
N ARG A 457 -16.39 11.97 21.99
CA ARG A 457 -16.97 12.95 21.06
C ARG A 457 -17.89 12.28 20.04
N LEU A 458 -19.11 12.78 19.95
CA LEU A 458 -20.10 12.35 18.95
C LEU A 458 -20.01 13.24 17.72
N ILE A 459 -19.85 12.64 16.54
CA ILE A 459 -19.86 13.32 15.25
C ILE A 459 -20.89 12.64 14.34
N PHE A 460 -21.70 13.43 13.65
CA PHE A 460 -22.67 12.95 12.66
C PHE A 460 -22.28 13.41 11.27
N ALA A 461 -22.12 12.44 10.37
CA ALA A 461 -21.91 12.62 8.95
C ALA A 461 -23.11 12.02 8.20
N THR A 462 -23.98 12.89 7.69
CA THR A 462 -25.28 12.51 7.11
C THR A 462 -25.35 12.82 5.61
N SER A 463 -26.07 12.02 4.83
CA SER A 463 -26.24 12.28 3.38
C SER A 463 -27.08 13.53 3.08
N THR A 464 -28.01 13.85 3.97
CA THR A 464 -28.87 15.04 3.92
C THR A 464 -28.58 15.95 5.11
N ASN A 465 -28.92 17.24 5.01
CA ASN A 465 -28.79 18.14 6.16
C ASN A 465 -29.82 17.75 7.25
N GLN A 466 -29.31 17.32 8.40
CA GLN A 466 -30.09 16.89 9.57
C GLN A 466 -29.79 17.74 10.81
N PHE A 467 -29.24 18.94 10.64
CA PHE A 467 -28.84 19.83 11.74
C PHE A 467 -29.95 20.03 12.78
N ASP A 468 -31.14 20.45 12.34
CA ASP A 468 -32.28 20.73 13.23
C ASP A 468 -32.74 19.52 14.05
N ASN A 469 -32.42 18.32 13.57
CA ASN A 469 -32.81 17.07 14.19
C ASN A 469 -31.73 16.47 15.10
N LEU A 470 -30.45 16.84 14.94
CA LEU A 470 -29.34 16.19 15.66
C LEU A 470 -28.55 17.13 16.58
N TRP A 471 -28.77 18.46 16.50
CA TRP A 471 -27.98 19.47 17.23
C TRP A 471 -27.97 19.26 18.74
N ASN A 472 -29.04 18.72 19.32
CA ASN A 472 -29.14 18.48 20.77
C ASN A 472 -28.39 17.22 21.22
N LEU A 473 -27.87 16.39 20.30
CA LEU A 473 -27.13 15.17 20.62
C LEU A 473 -25.60 15.37 20.64
N VAL A 474 -25.12 16.50 20.15
CA VAL A 474 -23.68 16.79 20.01
C VAL A 474 -23.25 17.94 20.93
N ARG A 475 -21.94 18.03 21.18
CA ARG A 475 -21.36 19.12 22.00
C ARG A 475 -21.23 20.41 21.20
N ASP A 476 -20.71 20.33 19.98
CA ASP A 476 -20.55 21.47 19.09
C ASP A 476 -21.42 21.31 17.85
N MET A 477 -22.61 21.92 17.89
CA MET A 477 -23.61 21.80 16.82
C MET A 477 -23.10 22.22 15.43
N HIS A 478 -22.18 23.19 15.34
CA HIS A 478 -21.76 23.75 14.06
C HIS A 478 -20.70 22.89 13.35
N ASN A 479 -19.91 22.15 14.14
CA ASN A 479 -18.77 21.41 13.60
C ASN A 479 -18.94 19.89 13.70
N ASP A 480 -19.71 19.39 14.67
CA ASP A 480 -19.91 17.95 14.90
C ASP A 480 -21.03 17.35 14.03
N ILE A 481 -21.79 18.16 13.29
CA ILE A 481 -22.78 17.71 12.31
C ILE A 481 -22.36 18.19 10.93
N ARG A 482 -22.15 17.26 10.01
CA ARG A 482 -21.71 17.57 8.64
C ARG A 482 -22.53 16.78 7.62
N GLN A 483 -22.88 17.45 6.54
CA GLN A 483 -23.43 16.78 5.38
C GLN A 483 -22.29 16.22 4.53
N VAL A 484 -22.37 14.93 4.17
CA VAL A 484 -21.39 14.25 3.31
C VAL A 484 -22.07 13.66 2.08
N ALA A 485 -21.47 13.86 0.92
CA ALA A 485 -21.94 13.30 -0.34
C ALA A 485 -20.93 12.26 -0.83
N LEU A 486 -21.20 10.98 -0.59
CA LEU A 486 -20.33 9.88 -1.01
C LEU A 486 -20.79 9.38 -2.38
N SER A 487 -19.84 9.21 -3.29
CA SER A 487 -20.08 8.72 -4.64
C SER A 487 -19.52 7.30 -4.82
N PRO A 488 -20.19 6.43 -5.59
CA PRO A 488 -19.64 5.12 -5.95
C PRO A 488 -18.25 5.26 -6.59
N GLY A 489 -17.31 4.41 -6.15
CA GLY A 489 -15.95 4.39 -6.71
C GLY A 489 -14.98 5.39 -6.08
N GLY A 490 -15.38 6.10 -5.02
CA GLY A 490 -14.45 6.90 -4.20
C GLY A 490 -14.03 8.25 -4.80
N ILE A 491 -14.77 8.76 -5.78
CA ILE A 491 -14.52 10.07 -6.39
C ILE A 491 -14.71 11.17 -5.33
N ASN A 492 -13.74 12.07 -5.19
CA ASN A 492 -13.75 13.21 -4.26
C ASN A 492 -13.93 12.84 -2.78
N VAL A 493 -13.58 11.61 -2.37
CA VAL A 493 -13.67 11.18 -0.96
C VAL A 493 -12.87 12.09 -0.03
N GLU A 494 -11.66 12.49 -0.45
CA GLU A 494 -10.82 13.41 0.32
C GLU A 494 -11.56 14.73 0.60
N ILE A 495 -12.19 15.32 -0.42
CA ILE A 495 -12.96 16.56 -0.26
C ILE A 495 -14.17 16.32 0.64
N ALA A 496 -14.94 15.26 0.39
CA ALA A 496 -16.16 14.94 1.13
C ALA A 496 -15.90 14.64 2.62
N MET A 497 -14.75 14.05 2.94
CA MET A 497 -14.40 13.62 4.30
C MET A 497 -13.40 14.53 5.01
N SER A 498 -12.77 15.48 4.30
CA SER A 498 -11.77 16.41 4.86
C SER A 498 -12.25 17.12 6.12
N GLY A 499 -13.45 17.68 6.11
CA GLY A 499 -14.04 18.35 7.28
C GLY A 499 -14.30 17.41 8.46
N ILE A 500 -14.53 16.11 8.21
CA ILE A 500 -14.65 15.10 9.28
C ILE A 500 -13.26 14.80 9.85
N VAL A 501 -12.25 14.61 8.99
CA VAL A 501 -10.87 14.35 9.40
C VAL A 501 -10.31 15.52 10.21
N GLU A 502 -10.47 16.75 9.73
CA GLU A 502 -10.08 17.97 10.45
C GLU A 502 -10.77 18.03 11.81
N ARG A 503 -12.03 17.59 11.90
CA ARG A 503 -12.80 17.62 13.13
C ARG A 503 -12.42 16.52 14.13
N ILE A 504 -11.91 15.38 13.65
CA ILE A 504 -11.26 14.34 14.45
C ILE A 504 -9.87 14.82 14.91
N GLN A 505 -9.15 15.54 14.05
CA GLN A 505 -7.81 16.08 14.33
C GLN A 505 -7.81 17.21 15.34
N SER A 506 -8.76 18.14 15.23
CA SER A 506 -9.01 19.24 16.17
C SER A 506 -9.68 18.78 17.47
N GLY A 507 -9.52 17.51 17.85
CA GLY A 507 -9.83 17.03 19.19
C GLY A 507 -8.90 17.65 20.22
N GLU A 508 -8.92 18.99 20.36
CA GLU A 508 -8.46 19.68 21.55
C GLU A 508 -9.24 19.07 22.73
N VAL A 509 -8.48 18.43 23.61
CA VAL A 509 -8.87 18.02 24.95
C VAL A 509 -8.67 19.21 25.87
#